data_AF-A0A810AJF1-F1
#
_entry.id   AF-A0A810AJF1-F1
#
_cell.length_a   1.000
_cell.length_b   1.000
_cell.length_c   1.000
_cell.angle_alpha   90.00
_cell.angle_beta   90.00
_cell.angle_gamma   90.00
#
_symmetry.space_group_name_H-M   'P 1'
#
loop_
_entity.id
_entity.type
_entity.pdbx_description
1 polymer ?
#
loop_
_entity_poly.entity_id
_entity_poly.type
_entity_poly.pdbx_seq_one_letter_code
_entity_poly.pdbx_strand_id
1 'polypeptide(L)'
;MQQAAIRITGQDLLDETPSRWSGPHVGRRLTEAMRTLALLPMGGGAGSSGWPAYVYEWDDLLAQQAQGELERTQAMQNRIRLLPSSREVQRMEQCIVWPAEYLARLVPLLVAVNAVAWAHSLDRDSGWIAAKRGGYGDTWRERHDQGCEIIARGLRSCRVPVF
;
A
#
# COMPACT_ATOMS: atom_id res chain seq x y z
N MET A 1 30.11 -14.48 13.14
CA MET A 1 29.24 -13.29 13.28
C MET A 1 28.94 -12.78 11.88
N GLN A 2 27.86 -13.27 11.28
CA GLN A 2 27.46 -12.94 9.91
C GLN A 2 26.55 -11.71 9.93
N GLN A 3 26.97 -10.66 9.22
CA GLN A 3 26.12 -9.55 8.83
C GLN A 3 25.00 -10.10 7.93
N ALA A 4 23.75 -9.97 8.39
CA ALA A 4 22.58 -10.22 7.56
C ALA A 4 22.49 -9.07 6.53
N ALA A 5 23.09 -9.30 5.37
CA ALA A 5 22.93 -8.44 4.21
C ALA A 5 21.44 -8.35 3.88
N ILE A 6 20.89 -7.14 4.04
CA ILE A 6 19.61 -6.74 3.50
C ILE A 6 19.66 -7.05 1.99
N ARG A 7 18.98 -8.12 1.57
CA ARG A 7 18.78 -8.40 0.14
C ARG A 7 17.78 -7.36 -0.37
N ILE A 8 18.28 -6.17 -0.67
CA ILE A 8 17.66 -5.29 -1.66
C ILE A 8 17.81 -6.06 -2.96
N THR A 9 16.74 -6.72 -3.41
CA THR A 9 16.70 -7.32 -4.74
C THR A 9 16.86 -6.18 -5.75
N GLY A 10 18.02 -6.14 -6.41
CA GLY A 10 18.41 -5.10 -7.38
C GLY A 10 17.58 -5.03 -8.67
N GLN A 11 16.30 -5.43 -8.64
CA GLN A 11 15.34 -5.19 -9.72
C GLN A 11 14.63 -3.83 -9.58
N ASP A 12 14.67 -3.17 -8.42
CA ASP A 12 13.95 -1.91 -8.16
C ASP A 12 14.65 -0.63 -8.68
N LEU A 13 15.90 -0.71 -9.16
CA LEU A 13 16.68 0.48 -9.55
C LEU A 13 16.59 0.84 -11.05
N LEU A 14 16.07 -0.06 -11.89
CA LEU A 14 15.89 0.15 -13.33
C LEU A 14 14.57 -0.48 -13.80
N ASP A 15 13.47 -0.11 -13.15
CA ASP A 15 12.17 -0.28 -13.77
C ASP A 15 12.13 0.68 -14.97
N GLU A 16 12.58 0.20 -16.14
CA GLU A 16 12.46 0.91 -17.40
C GLU A 16 11.01 1.33 -17.52
N THR A 17 10.76 2.64 -17.38
CA THR A 17 9.41 3.17 -17.46
C THR A 17 8.89 2.77 -18.83
N PRO A 18 7.85 1.92 -18.90
CA PRO A 18 7.47 1.34 -20.17
C PRO A 18 7.04 2.45 -21.11
N SER A 19 7.30 2.29 -22.40
CA SER A 19 6.93 3.30 -23.41
C SER A 19 5.43 3.56 -23.50
N ARG A 20 4.61 2.64 -22.96
CA ARG A 20 3.15 2.73 -22.91
C ARG A 20 2.62 2.07 -21.63
N TRP A 21 1.47 2.56 -21.15
CA TRP A 21 0.73 1.90 -20.07
C TRP A 21 0.37 0.46 -20.44
N SER A 22 0.58 -0.47 -19.50
CA SER A 22 0.16 -1.87 -19.55
C SER A 22 -0.60 -2.21 -18.26
N GLY A 23 -1.44 -3.24 -18.26
CA GLY A 23 -2.17 -3.66 -17.06
C GLY A 23 -1.25 -3.96 -15.87
N PRO A 24 -0.16 -4.73 -16.03
CA PRO A 24 0.79 -4.97 -14.95
C PRO A 24 1.43 -3.69 -14.39
N HIS A 25 1.74 -2.70 -15.24
CA HIS A 25 2.31 -1.42 -14.80
C HIS A 25 1.28 -0.59 -14.02
N VAL A 26 0.02 -0.58 -14.46
CA VAL A 26 -1.08 0.05 -13.72
C VAL A 26 -1.27 -0.58 -12.35
N GLY A 27 -1.29 -1.92 -12.26
CA GLY A 27 -1.41 -2.62 -10.98
C GLY A 27 -0.27 -2.29 -10.01
N ARG A 28 0.96 -2.18 -10.52
CA ARG A 28 2.13 -1.74 -9.73
C ARG A 28 1.98 -0.33 -9.21
N ARG A 29 1.61 0.63 -10.07
CA ARG A 29 1.40 2.03 -9.68
C ARG A 29 0.25 2.20 -8.69
N LEU A 30 -0.82 1.41 -8.81
CA LEU A 30 -1.89 1.38 -7.83
C LEU A 30 -1.41 0.82 -6.48
N THR A 31 -0.60 -0.23 -6.50
CA THR A 31 -0.01 -0.82 -5.29
C THR A 31 0.91 0.18 -4.57
N GLU A 32 1.75 0.89 -5.32
CA GLU A 32 2.59 1.96 -4.80
C GLU A 32 1.75 3.10 -4.23
N ALA A 33 0.69 3.53 -4.93
CA ALA A 33 -0.22 4.56 -4.44
C ALA A 33 -0.86 4.16 -3.11
N MET A 34 -1.32 2.91 -2.97
CA MET A 34 -1.87 2.40 -1.71
C MET A 34 -0.82 2.38 -0.59
N ARG A 35 0.44 2.06 -0.92
CA ARG A 35 1.57 2.11 0.03
C ARG A 35 1.86 3.54 0.47
N THR A 36 1.90 4.50 -0.46
CA THR A 36 2.06 5.93 -0.17
C THR A 36 0.92 6.44 0.71
N LEU A 37 -0.32 6.06 0.40
CA LEU A 37 -1.50 6.44 1.18
C LEU A 37 -1.40 5.95 2.63
N ALA A 38 -0.85 4.75 2.85
CA ALA A 38 -0.64 4.19 4.19
C ALA A 38 0.43 4.94 5.01
N LEU A 39 1.34 5.68 4.36
CA LEU A 39 2.33 6.53 5.03
C LEU A 39 1.77 7.89 5.42
N LEU A 40 0.71 8.35 4.76
CA LEU A 40 0.08 9.61 5.09
C LEU A 40 -0.52 9.55 6.50
N PRO A 41 -0.47 10.65 7.26
CA PRO A 41 -1.20 10.76 8.51
C PRO A 41 -2.69 10.82 8.16
N MET A 42 -3.32 9.67 7.94
CA MET A 42 -4.76 9.56 8.01
C MET A 42 -5.11 9.94 9.45
N GLY A 43 -5.78 11.08 9.63
CA GLY A 43 -6.31 11.47 10.92
C GLY A 43 -6.99 10.24 11.49
N GLY A 44 -6.51 9.75 12.64
CA GLY A 44 -7.06 8.54 13.24
C GLY A 44 -8.58 8.68 13.17
N GLY A 45 -9.23 7.74 12.49
CA GLY A 45 -10.68 7.80 12.28
C GLY A 45 -11.35 8.18 13.60
N ALA A 46 -12.38 9.02 13.54
CA ALA A 46 -13.06 9.58 14.70
C ALA A 46 -13.01 8.62 15.92
N GLY A 47 -12.11 8.89 16.87
CA GLY A 47 -11.88 7.98 18.00
C GLY A 47 -10.46 7.89 18.56
N SER A 48 -9.40 8.31 17.85
CA SER A 48 -8.08 8.38 18.51
C SER A 48 -7.96 9.70 19.28
N SER A 49 -8.02 9.62 20.61
CA SER A 49 -7.66 10.74 21.48
C SER A 49 -6.26 11.26 21.11
N GLY A 50 -6.10 12.57 20.97
CA GLY A 50 -4.77 13.20 20.85
C GLY A 50 -3.93 13.07 22.13
N TRP A 51 -4.54 12.54 23.20
CA TRP A 51 -3.86 12.19 24.43
C TRP A 51 -3.20 10.80 24.33
N PRO A 52 -1.99 10.63 24.89
CA PRO A 52 -1.41 9.30 25.07
C PRO A 52 -2.40 8.34 25.73
N ALA A 53 -2.44 7.09 25.26
CA ALA A 53 -3.28 6.05 25.87
C ALA A 53 -2.94 5.81 27.35
N TYR A 54 -1.70 6.12 27.74
CA TYR A 54 -1.23 6.08 29.12
C TYR A 54 -0.07 7.07 29.30
N VAL A 55 0.02 7.70 30.46
CA VAL A 55 1.19 8.50 30.86
C VAL A 55 2.08 7.58 31.67
N TYR A 56 3.25 7.24 31.14
CA TYR A 56 4.19 6.37 31.86
C TYR A 56 4.85 7.14 32.98
N GLU A 57 4.80 6.60 34.19
CA GLU A 57 5.67 7.04 35.27
C GLU A 57 7.05 6.35 35.15
N TRP A 58 8.07 6.93 35.79
CA TRP A 58 9.43 6.39 35.71
C TRP A 58 9.47 4.94 36.24
N ASP A 59 8.81 4.65 37.35
CA ASP A 59 8.82 3.31 37.93
C ASP A 59 8.22 2.24 36.99
N ASP A 60 7.23 2.61 36.17
CA ASP A 60 6.64 1.73 35.15
C ASP A 60 7.63 1.39 34.04
N LEU A 61 8.43 2.37 33.60
CA LEU A 61 9.44 2.17 32.56
C LEU A 61 10.59 1.29 33.07
N LEU A 62 10.99 1.45 34.34
CA LEU A 62 12.00 0.60 34.97
C LEU A 62 11.52 -0.84 35.11
N ALA A 63 10.26 -1.04 35.50
CA ALA A 63 9.65 -2.37 35.58
C ALA A 63 9.55 -3.04 34.19
N GLN A 64 9.13 -2.31 33.16
CA GLN A 64 9.09 -2.81 31.78
C GLN A 64 10.48 -3.09 31.19
N GLN A 65 11.49 -2.30 31.57
CA GLN A 65 12.88 -2.56 31.19
C GLN A 65 13.39 -3.86 31.84
N ALA A 66 13.10 -4.06 33.13
CA ALA A 66 13.45 -5.28 33.84
C ALA A 66 12.75 -6.53 33.27
N GLN A 67 11.55 -6.38 32.72
CA GLN A 67 10.81 -7.42 32.00
C GLN A 67 11.28 -7.62 30.55
N GLY A 68 12.13 -6.73 30.02
CA GLY A 68 12.63 -6.79 28.64
C GLY A 68 11.60 -6.43 27.56
N GLU A 69 10.48 -5.82 27.93
CA GLU A 69 9.39 -5.47 27.00
C GLU A 69 9.48 -4.03 26.48
N LEU A 70 10.25 -3.19 27.17
CA LEU A 70 10.35 -1.75 26.91
C LEU A 70 10.82 -1.42 25.48
N GLU A 71 11.80 -2.15 24.96
CA GLU A 71 12.32 -1.90 23.61
C GLU A 71 11.27 -2.21 22.53
N ARG A 72 10.41 -3.21 22.77
CA ARG A 72 9.33 -3.59 21.84
C ARG A 72 8.21 -2.56 21.84
N THR A 73 7.82 -2.07 23.02
CA THR A 73 6.80 -1.02 23.16
C THR A 73 7.29 0.30 22.57
N GLN A 74 8.55 0.68 22.82
CA GLN A 74 9.16 1.87 22.23
C GLN A 74 9.34 1.73 20.71
N ALA A 75 9.76 0.59 20.17
CA ALA A 75 9.87 0.41 18.72
C ALA A 75 8.51 0.52 18.01
N MET A 76 7.43 0.17 18.70
CA MET A 76 6.06 0.31 18.19
C MET A 76 5.57 1.77 18.22
N GLN A 77 5.96 2.54 19.24
CA GLN A 77 5.62 3.96 19.39
C GLN A 77 6.51 4.89 18.56
N ASN A 78 7.82 4.68 18.60
CA ASN A 78 8.87 5.42 17.87
C ASN A 78 9.04 4.92 16.43
N ARG A 79 7.93 4.62 15.74
CA ARG A 79 7.98 4.53 14.29
C ARG A 79 8.21 5.94 13.77
N ILE A 80 9.46 6.26 13.43
CA ILE A 80 9.78 7.43 12.60
C ILE A 80 8.88 7.31 11.37
N ARG A 81 7.82 8.12 11.32
CA ARG A 81 6.92 8.14 10.17
C ARG A 81 7.70 8.79 9.04
N LEU A 82 8.32 7.95 8.21
CA LEU A 82 8.89 8.40 6.95
C LEU A 82 7.74 8.93 6.11
N LEU A 83 7.61 10.25 6.06
CA LEU A 83 6.63 10.91 5.22
C LEU A 83 7.00 10.65 3.76
N PRO A 84 6.02 10.39 2.89
CA PRO A 84 6.29 10.24 1.47
C PRO A 84 6.80 11.56 0.88
N SER A 85 7.64 11.46 -0.13
CA SER A 85 8.07 12.62 -0.92
C SER A 85 6.91 13.24 -1.69
N SER A 86 7.02 14.52 -2.03
CA SER A 86 6.02 15.22 -2.84
C SER A 86 5.74 14.52 -4.18
N ARG A 87 6.77 13.92 -4.79
CA ARG A 87 6.62 13.16 -6.05
C ARG A 87 5.80 11.89 -5.87
N GLU A 88 5.97 11.17 -4.76
CA GLU A 88 5.17 9.98 -4.44
C GLU A 88 3.72 10.37 -4.18
N VAL A 89 3.47 11.46 -3.45
CA VAL A 89 2.11 11.97 -3.21
C VAL A 89 1.41 12.35 -4.52
N GLN A 90 2.06 13.10 -5.40
CA GLN A 90 1.49 13.48 -6.70
C GLN A 90 1.15 12.26 -7.57
N ARG A 91 2.02 11.25 -7.58
CA ARG A 91 1.76 9.99 -8.31
C ARG A 91 0.60 9.22 -7.69
N MET A 92 0.55 9.13 -6.37
CA MET A 92 -0.55 8.50 -5.65
C MET A 92 -1.90 9.17 -5.96
N GLU A 93 -1.97 10.50 -5.88
CA GLU A 93 -3.19 11.26 -6.19
C GLU A 93 -3.68 11.03 -7.62
N GLN A 94 -2.75 10.95 -8.58
CA GLN A 94 -3.09 10.59 -9.95
C GLN A 94 -3.60 9.15 -10.07
N CYS A 95 -2.97 8.19 -9.40
CA CYS A 95 -3.33 6.78 -9.54
C CYS A 95 -4.65 6.42 -8.85
N ILE A 96 -4.92 6.99 -7.67
CA ILE A 96 -6.05 6.58 -6.82
C ILE A 96 -7.42 6.84 -7.45
N VAL A 97 -7.50 7.79 -8.38
CA VAL A 97 -8.75 8.11 -9.09
C VAL A 97 -9.05 7.14 -10.23
N TRP A 98 -8.04 6.46 -10.81
CA TRP A 98 -8.22 5.64 -12.01
C TRP A 98 -9.28 4.55 -11.88
N PRO A 99 -9.35 3.76 -10.77
CA PRO A 99 -10.39 2.75 -10.66
C PRO A 99 -11.80 3.35 -10.69
N ALA A 100 -12.01 4.51 -10.07
CA ALA A 100 -13.30 5.20 -10.12
C ALA A 100 -13.59 5.73 -11.51
N GLU A 101 -12.61 6.36 -12.16
CA GLU A 101 -12.78 6.97 -13.49
C GLU A 101 -13.10 5.93 -14.58
N TYR A 102 -12.35 4.83 -14.64
CA TYR A 102 -12.46 3.86 -15.74
C TYR A 102 -13.36 2.66 -15.42
N LEU A 103 -13.60 2.34 -14.13
CA LEU A 103 -14.32 1.13 -13.71
C LEU A 103 -15.60 1.42 -12.92
N ALA A 104 -16.06 2.67 -12.77
CA ALA A 104 -17.28 2.99 -11.99
C ALA A 104 -18.52 2.17 -12.39
N ARG A 105 -18.68 1.85 -13.69
CA ARG A 105 -19.80 1.04 -14.20
C ARG A 105 -19.57 -0.47 -14.07
N LEU A 106 -18.36 -0.88 -13.73
CA LEU A 106 -17.92 -2.28 -13.61
C LEU A 106 -17.53 -2.56 -12.16
N VAL A 107 -18.50 -2.41 -11.25
CA VAL A 107 -18.31 -2.51 -9.79
C VAL A 107 -17.50 -3.75 -9.36
N PRO A 108 -17.71 -4.96 -9.90
CA PRO A 108 -16.91 -6.12 -9.52
C PRO A 108 -15.41 -5.96 -9.82
N LEU A 109 -15.05 -5.31 -10.93
CA LEU A 109 -13.66 -5.03 -11.29
C LEU A 109 -13.09 -3.91 -10.44
N LEU A 110 -13.87 -2.84 -10.19
CA LEU A 110 -13.48 -1.75 -9.30
C LEU A 110 -13.13 -2.27 -7.91
N VAL A 111 -13.95 -3.17 -7.35
CA VAL A 111 -13.72 -3.79 -6.04
C VAL A 111 -12.48 -4.67 -6.08
N ALA A 112 -12.31 -5.51 -7.12
CA ALA A 112 -11.15 -6.39 -7.25
C ALA A 112 -9.84 -5.62 -7.38
N VAL A 113 -9.80 -4.60 -8.25
CA VAL A 113 -8.62 -3.75 -8.45
C VAL A 113 -8.18 -3.09 -7.16
N ASN A 114 -9.10 -2.42 -6.45
CA ASN A 114 -8.77 -1.76 -5.19
C ASN A 114 -8.37 -2.74 -4.09
N ALA A 115 -9.09 -3.87 -3.95
CA ALA A 115 -8.83 -4.84 -2.90
C ALA A 115 -7.47 -5.54 -3.08
N VAL A 116 -7.14 -5.94 -4.31
CA VAL A 116 -5.88 -6.63 -4.62
C VAL A 116 -4.70 -5.66 -4.58
N ALA A 117 -4.85 -4.42 -5.09
CA ALA A 117 -3.80 -3.39 -4.96
C ALA A 117 -3.50 -3.07 -3.49
N TRP A 118 -4.54 -2.98 -2.65
CA TRP A 118 -4.36 -2.82 -1.20
C TRP A 118 -3.68 -4.03 -0.56
N ALA A 119 -4.07 -5.26 -0.91
CA ALA A 119 -3.39 -6.47 -0.42
C ALA A 119 -1.89 -6.47 -0.78
N HIS A 120 -1.55 -6.16 -2.03
CA HIS A 120 -0.16 -6.07 -2.47
C HIS A 120 0.62 -4.96 -1.76
N SER A 121 -0.03 -3.86 -1.37
CA SER A 121 0.63 -2.80 -0.59
C SER A 121 1.07 -3.27 0.79
N LEU A 122 0.43 -4.33 1.32
CA LEU A 122 0.72 -4.98 2.59
C LEU A 122 1.56 -6.26 2.43
N ASP A 123 2.18 -6.46 1.26
CA ASP A 123 2.92 -7.66 0.87
C ASP A 123 2.07 -8.94 1.01
N ARG A 124 0.76 -8.84 0.69
CA ARG A 124 -0.21 -9.95 0.62
C ARG A 124 -0.64 -10.22 -0.82
N ASP A 125 -1.27 -11.36 -1.05
CA ASP A 125 -1.75 -11.82 -2.36
C ASP A 125 -3.28 -11.80 -2.49
N SER A 126 -3.79 -12.18 -3.67
CA SER A 126 -5.23 -12.31 -3.89
C SER A 126 -5.89 -13.42 -3.07
N GLY A 127 -5.12 -14.44 -2.65
CA GLY A 127 -5.59 -15.49 -1.74
C GLY A 127 -5.99 -14.94 -0.37
N TRP A 128 -5.24 -13.97 0.14
CA TRP A 128 -5.58 -13.25 1.37
C TRP A 128 -6.92 -12.50 1.26
N ILE A 129 -7.22 -11.92 0.10
CA ILE A 129 -8.52 -11.28 -0.15
C ILE A 129 -9.63 -12.32 -0.21
N ALA A 130 -9.43 -13.43 -0.92
CA ALA A 130 -10.40 -14.51 -1.01
C ALA A 130 -10.74 -15.09 0.37
N ALA A 131 -9.75 -15.27 1.24
CA ALA A 131 -9.95 -15.73 2.62
C ALA A 131 -10.83 -14.76 3.45
N LYS A 132 -10.79 -13.46 3.16
CA LYS A 132 -11.55 -12.43 3.90
C LYS A 132 -12.91 -12.10 3.31
N ARG A 133 -13.06 -12.18 1.98
CA ARG A 133 -14.24 -11.72 1.24
C ARG A 133 -14.98 -12.84 0.50
N GLY A 134 -14.47 -14.07 0.58
CA GLY A 134 -14.99 -15.23 -0.14
C GLY A 134 -14.52 -15.31 -1.59
N GLY A 135 -14.88 -16.43 -2.24
CA GLY A 135 -14.47 -16.76 -3.60
C GLY A 135 -13.09 -17.40 -3.69
N TYR A 136 -12.48 -17.35 -4.87
CA TYR A 136 -11.19 -17.97 -5.16
C TYR A 136 -10.13 -16.91 -5.48
N GLY A 137 -8.90 -17.12 -5.01
CA GLY A 137 -7.79 -16.18 -5.22
C GLY A 137 -7.51 -15.91 -6.70
N ASP A 138 -7.70 -16.90 -7.57
CA ASP A 138 -7.54 -16.76 -9.01
C ASP A 138 -8.61 -15.86 -9.63
N THR A 139 -9.87 -15.94 -9.18
CA THR A 139 -10.94 -15.03 -9.64
C THR A 139 -10.67 -13.58 -9.25
N TRP A 140 -10.13 -13.35 -8.05
CA TRP A 140 -9.72 -12.01 -7.63
C TRP A 140 -8.56 -11.46 -8.45
N ARG A 141 -7.57 -12.31 -8.75
CA ARG A 141 -6.42 -11.99 -9.61
C ARG A 141 -6.88 -11.66 -11.03
N GLU A 142 -7.68 -12.53 -11.64
CA GLU A 142 -8.19 -12.36 -13.00
C GLU A 142 -8.98 -11.05 -13.16
N ARG A 143 -9.89 -10.76 -12.21
CA ARG A 143 -10.65 -9.50 -12.21
C ARG A 143 -9.78 -8.27 -11.99
N HIS A 144 -8.76 -8.37 -11.12
CA HIS A 144 -7.77 -7.31 -10.95
C HIS A 144 -7.04 -7.05 -12.27
N ASP A 145 -6.52 -8.09 -12.92
CA ASP A 145 -5.74 -7.97 -14.15
C ASP A 145 -6.60 -7.43 -15.30
N GLN A 146 -7.84 -7.91 -15.42
CA GLN A 146 -8.82 -7.38 -16.37
C GLN A 146 -9.11 -5.89 -16.13
N GLY A 147 -9.32 -5.49 -14.88
CA GLY A 147 -9.56 -4.09 -14.52
C GLY A 147 -8.36 -3.19 -14.83
N CYS A 148 -7.15 -3.66 -14.51
CA CYS A 148 -5.90 -2.96 -14.82
C CYS A 148 -5.69 -2.79 -16.32
N GLU A 149 -6.03 -3.78 -17.14
CA GLU A 149 -5.97 -3.65 -18.61
C GLU A 149 -6.97 -2.63 -19.18
N ILE A 150 -8.18 -2.55 -18.60
CA ILE A 150 -9.17 -1.54 -18.99
C ILE A 150 -8.66 -0.13 -18.65
N ILE A 151 -8.12 0.06 -17.44
CA ILE A 151 -7.51 1.33 -17.02
C ILE A 151 -6.35 1.67 -17.96
N ALA A 152 -5.43 0.73 -18.23
CA ALA A 152 -4.30 0.95 -19.11
C ALA A 152 -4.74 1.39 -20.51
N ARG A 153 -5.82 0.81 -21.05
CA ARG A 153 -6.42 1.25 -22.32
C ARG A 153 -6.92 2.69 -22.24
N GLY A 154 -7.64 3.04 -21.18
CA GLY A 154 -8.12 4.40 -20.94
C GLY A 154 -6.98 5.43 -20.88
N LEU A 155 -5.94 5.14 -20.11
CA LEU A 155 -4.75 6.00 -19.99
C LEU A 155 -4.04 6.19 -21.33
N ARG A 156 -3.92 5.14 -22.15
CA ARG A 156 -3.37 5.25 -23.52
C ARG A 156 -4.24 6.12 -24.42
N SER A 157 -5.57 5.96 -24.36
CA SER A 157 -6.51 6.78 -25.13
C SER A 157 -6.43 8.26 -24.76
N CYS A 158 -6.26 8.56 -23.47
CA CYS A 158 -6.09 9.92 -22.96
C CYS A 158 -4.66 10.46 -23.09
N ARG A 159 -3.73 9.68 -23.65
CA ARG A 159 -2.29 10.02 -23.81
C ARG A 159 -1.63 10.46 -22.51
N VAL A 160 -2.00 9.83 -21.39
CA VAL A 160 -1.38 10.10 -20.08
C VAL A 160 0.08 9.67 -20.11
N PRO A 161 1.05 10.53 -19.72
CA PRO A 161 2.46 10.17 -19.70
C PRO A 161 2.73 9.03 -18.71
N VAL A 162 3.58 8.09 -19.10
CA VAL A 162 3.99 6.99 -18.22
C VAL A 162 5.03 7.49 -17.24
N PHE A 163 4.93 7.06 -15.98
CA PHE A 163 5.86 7.42 -14.91
C PHE A 163 6.13 6.26 -13.98
#